data_AF-A0A965W7I4-F1
#
_entry.id   AF-A0A965W7I4-F1
#
_cell.length_a   1.000
_cell.length_b   1.000
_cell.length_c   1.000
_cell.angle_alpha   90.00
_cell.angle_beta   90.00
_cell.angle_gamma   90.00
#
_symmetry.space_group_name_H-M   'P 1'
#
loop_
_entity.id
_entity.type
_entity.pdbx_description
1 polymer ?
#
loop_
_entity_poly.entity_id
_entity_poly.type
_entity_poly.pdbx_seq_one_letter_code
_entity_poly.pdbx_strand_id
1 'polypeptide(L)'
;SASNAKRLEELCFWIIENHDQTLGWTQLTNKSGFSKVQLVELFLLYKKVTPMAFIRHVRQQRQDNKTINPQPELFANFKNSVNENDRLA
;
A
#
# COMPACT_ATOMS: atom_id res chain seq x y z
N SER A 1 22.70 -19.95 -6.04
CA SER A 1 23.28 -18.62 -5.70
C SER A 1 22.51 -18.02 -4.52
N ALA A 2 22.97 -18.26 -3.29
CA ALA A 2 22.37 -17.71 -2.07
C ALA A 2 22.42 -16.15 -2.01
N SER A 3 23.23 -15.52 -2.87
CA SER A 3 23.41 -14.07 -2.94
C SER A 3 22.17 -13.29 -3.42
N ASN A 4 21.47 -13.80 -4.45
CA ASN A 4 20.36 -13.05 -5.05
C ASN A 4 19.12 -13.06 -4.15
N ALA A 5 18.84 -14.19 -3.50
CA ALA A 5 17.75 -14.30 -2.54
C ALA A 5 17.94 -13.35 -1.36
N LYS A 6 19.15 -13.34 -0.75
CA LYS A 6 19.48 -12.44 0.35
C LYS A 6 19.37 -10.97 -0.06
N ARG A 7 19.93 -10.60 -1.22
CA ARG A 7 19.88 -9.22 -1.72
C ARG A 7 18.46 -8.77 -2.05
N LEU A 8 17.63 -9.68 -2.56
CA LEU A 8 16.20 -9.42 -2.78
C LEU A 8 15.46 -9.21 -1.45
N GLU A 9 15.78 -10.00 -0.43
CA GLU A 9 15.20 -9.85 0.90
C GLU A 9 15.56 -8.53 1.57
N GLU A 10 16.83 -8.12 1.48
CA GLU A 10 17.30 -6.80 1.91
C GLU A 10 16.54 -5.67 1.19
N LEU A 11 16.29 -5.82 -0.12
CA LEU A 11 15.49 -4.88 -0.89
C LEU A 11 14.03 -4.86 -0.41
N CYS A 12 13.41 -6.01 -0.15
CA CYS A 12 12.06 -6.10 0.38
C CYS A 12 11.94 -5.39 1.74
N PHE A 13 12.90 -5.63 2.65
CA PHE A 13 12.94 -4.95 3.94
C PHE A 13 13.05 -3.43 3.77
N TRP A 14 13.94 -2.98 2.88
CA TRP A 14 14.07 -1.55 2.58
C TRP A 14 12.78 -0.93 2.01
N ILE A 15 12.06 -1.63 1.13
CA ILE A 15 10.76 -1.18 0.63
C ILE A 15 9.75 -1.02 1.77
N ILE A 16 9.72 -1.96 2.72
CA ILE A 16 8.83 -1.90 3.89
C ILE A 16 9.14 -0.68 4.76
N GLU A 17 10.42 -0.38 4.99
CA GLU A 17 10.83 0.78 5.79
C GLU A 17 10.62 2.12 5.08
N ASN A 18 10.59 2.14 3.74
CA ASN A 18 10.54 3.38 2.94
C ASN A 18 9.24 3.51 2.12
N HIS A 19 8.18 2.80 2.49
CA HIS A 19 6.95 2.68 1.71
C HIS A 19 6.19 4.00 1.51
N ASP A 20 6.37 4.95 2.43
CA ASP A 20 5.76 6.29 2.38
C ASP A 20 6.34 7.17 1.26
N GLN A 21 7.54 6.84 0.77
CA GLN A 21 8.18 7.57 -0.32
C GLN A 21 7.67 7.08 -1.68
N THR A 22 7.82 7.91 -2.71
CA THR A 22 7.55 7.50 -4.10
C THR A 22 8.64 6.54 -4.59
N LEU A 23 8.39 5.24 -4.45
CA LEU A 23 9.28 4.17 -4.91
C LEU A 23 8.94 3.78 -6.35
N GLY A 24 9.82 4.15 -7.29
CA GLY A 24 9.75 3.76 -8.70
C GLY A 24 10.92 2.86 -9.11
N TRP A 25 10.98 2.53 -10.40
CA TRP A 25 12.02 1.66 -10.94
C TRP A 25 13.44 2.16 -10.71
N THR A 26 13.66 3.48 -10.81
CA THR A 26 14.99 4.08 -10.58
C THR A 26 15.46 3.83 -9.15
N GLN A 27 14.59 3.99 -8.16
CA GLN A 27 14.92 3.74 -6.75
C GLN A 27 15.25 2.26 -6.52
N LEU A 28 14.44 1.35 -7.06
CA LEU A 28 14.65 -0.09 -6.89
C LEU A 28 15.95 -0.57 -7.52
N THR A 29 16.23 -0.13 -8.75
CA THR A 29 17.44 -0.52 -9.48
C THR A 29 18.69 0.07 -8.82
N ASN A 30 18.64 1.33 -8.36
CA ASN A 30 19.75 1.95 -7.63
C ASN A 30 20.02 1.27 -6.28
N LYS A 31 18.97 0.97 -5.50
CA LYS A 31 19.11 0.34 -4.18
C LYS A 31 19.66 -1.08 -4.28
N SER A 32 19.15 -1.84 -5.25
CA SER A 32 19.43 -3.27 -5.37
C SER A 32 20.59 -3.60 -6.30
N GLY A 33 21.02 -2.67 -7.15
CA GLY A 33 22.00 -2.94 -8.22
C GLY A 33 21.54 -3.94 -9.28
N PHE A 34 20.25 -4.32 -9.29
CA PHE A 34 19.66 -5.15 -10.33
C PHE A 34 19.05 -4.30 -11.44
N SER A 35 19.01 -4.83 -12.65
CA SER A 35 18.21 -4.26 -13.73
C SER A 35 16.71 -4.46 -13.48
N LYS A 36 15.87 -3.72 -14.22
CA LYS A 36 14.41 -3.87 -14.14
C LYS A 36 13.95 -5.30 -14.45
N VAL A 37 14.56 -5.94 -15.46
CA VAL A 37 14.23 -7.31 -15.87
C VAL A 37 14.57 -8.30 -14.76
N GLN A 38 15.79 -8.20 -14.20
CA GLN A 38 16.21 -9.05 -13.09
C GLN A 38 15.32 -8.86 -11.86
N LEU A 39 14.90 -7.63 -11.55
CA LEU A 39 13.96 -7.40 -10.45
C LEU A 39 12.63 -8.10 -10.69
N VAL A 40 12.07 -8.00 -11.90
CA VAL A 40 10.82 -8.71 -12.24
C VAL A 40 10.99 -10.23 -12.08
N GLU A 41 12.05 -10.80 -12.65
CA GLU A 41 12.34 -12.24 -12.56
C GLU A 41 12.52 -12.71 -11.11
N LEU A 42 13.31 -11.98 -10.32
CA LEU A 42 13.59 -12.31 -8.92
C LEU A 42 12.32 -12.21 -8.06
N PHE A 43 11.53 -11.15 -8.23
CA PHE A 43 10.27 -10.99 -7.49
C PHE A 43 9.25 -12.07 -7.87
N LEU A 44 9.12 -12.41 -9.16
CA LEU A 44 8.25 -13.51 -9.60
C LEU A 44 8.74 -14.86 -9.09
N LEU A 45 10.06 -15.10 -9.10
CA LEU A 45 10.65 -16.35 -8.63
C LEU A 45 10.42 -16.56 -7.14
N TYR A 46 10.80 -15.57 -6.31
CA TYR A 46 10.87 -15.70 -4.85
C TYR A 46 9.63 -15.21 -4.10
N LYS A 47 8.92 -14.19 -4.61
CA LYS A 47 7.78 -13.56 -3.92
C LYS A 47 6.44 -13.77 -4.63
N LYS A 48 6.43 -14.36 -5.84
CA LYS A 48 5.23 -14.65 -6.65
C LYS A 48 4.39 -13.41 -6.98
N VAL A 49 5.00 -12.23 -6.97
CA VAL A 49 4.37 -10.94 -7.30
C VAL A 49 5.34 -10.09 -8.12
N THR A 50 4.88 -9.01 -8.75
CA THR A 50 5.78 -8.04 -9.39
C THR A 50 6.32 -7.05 -8.36
N PRO A 51 7.47 -6.38 -8.62
CA PRO A 51 8.03 -5.39 -7.69
C PRO A 51 7.04 -4.27 -7.34
N MET A 52 6.29 -3.78 -8.34
CA MET A 52 5.31 -2.70 -8.16
C MET A 52 4.06 -3.17 -7.39
N ALA A 53 3.61 -4.41 -7.62
CA ALA A 53 2.52 -5.00 -6.83
C ALA A 53 2.93 -5.16 -5.37
N PHE A 54 4.17 -5.59 -5.10
CA PHE A 54 4.69 -5.69 -3.74
C PHE A 54 4.67 -4.33 -3.01
N ILE A 55 5.17 -3.26 -3.64
CA ILE A 55 5.12 -1.90 -3.07
C ILE A 55 3.67 -1.48 -2.77
N ARG A 56 2.74 -1.77 -3.67
CA ARG A 56 1.31 -1.47 -3.46
C ARG A 56 0.76 -2.22 -2.26
N HIS A 57 1.04 -3.52 -2.12
CA HIS A 57 0.57 -4.32 -0.99
C HIS A 57 1.11 -3.81 0.35
N VAL A 58 2.39 -3.44 0.41
CA VAL A 58 3.01 -2.87 1.61
C VAL A 58 2.27 -1.58 2.03
N ARG A 59 1.94 -0.71 1.08
CA ARG A 59 1.19 0.52 1.35
C ARG A 59 -0.24 0.27 1.83
N GLN A 60 -0.93 -0.71 1.24
CA GLN A 60 -2.30 -1.07 1.62
C GLN A 60 -2.37 -1.62 3.05
N GLN A 61 -1.50 -2.58 3.40
CA GLN A 61 -1.49 -3.17 4.75
C GLN A 61 -1.23 -2.13 5.85
N ARG A 62 -0.45 -1.09 5.57
CA ARG A 62 -0.19 0.00 6.51
C ARG A 62 -1.36 0.98 6.62
N GLN A 63 -2.12 1.18 5.55
CA GLN A 63 -3.36 1.95 5.60
C GLN A 63 -4.42 1.22 6.44
N ASP A 64 -4.61 -0.08 6.23
CA ASP A 64 -5.58 -0.90 6.96
C ASP A 64 -5.28 -0.93 8.48
N ASN A 65 -4.00 -0.95 8.86
CA ASN A 65 -3.58 -0.84 10.26
C ASN A 65 -3.82 0.57 10.85
N LYS A 66 -3.86 1.61 10.01
CA LYS A 66 -4.13 3.00 10.43
C LYS A 66 -5.62 3.30 10.56
N THR A 67 -6.48 2.60 9.81
CA THR A 67 -7.95 2.74 9.85
C THR A 67 -8.63 2.04 11.03
N ILE A 68 -7.88 1.47 11.99
CA ILE A 68 -8.43 1.02 13.30
C ILE A 68 -8.77 2.23 14.21
N ASN A 69 -8.76 3.46 13.68
CA ASN A 69 -9.51 4.56 14.27
C ASN A 69 -10.78 4.75 13.42
N PRO A 70 -11.96 4.30 13.89
CA PRO A 70 -13.20 4.50 13.15
C PRO A 70 -13.45 6.00 13.09
N GLN A 71 -13.20 6.62 11.94
CA GLN A 71 -13.70 7.97 11.71
C GLN A 71 -15.22 7.92 11.90
N PRO A 72 -15.80 8.73 12.80
CA PRO A 72 -17.24 8.81 12.90
C PRO A 72 -17.77 9.31 11.55
N GLU A 73 -18.73 8.59 10.98
CA GLU A 73 -19.30 8.88 9.68
C GLU A 73 -19.72 10.35 9.58
N LEU A 74 -19.01 11.11 8.74
CA LEU A 74 -19.25 12.54 8.50
C LEU A 74 -20.63 12.84 7.87
N PHE A 75 -21.46 11.83 7.63
CA PHE A 75 -22.77 11.93 6.97
C PHE A 75 -23.93 11.27 7.73
N ALA A 76 -23.81 10.98 9.03
CA ALA A 76 -24.88 10.32 9.78
C ALA A 76 -26.12 11.19 10.10
N ASN A 77 -26.09 12.52 9.91
CA ASN A 77 -27.12 13.42 10.46
C ASN A 77 -27.96 14.22 9.45
N PHE A 78 -28.31 13.66 8.28
CA PHE A 78 -29.29 14.31 7.38
C PHE A 78 -30.72 13.77 7.47
N LYS A 79 -31.06 12.98 8.50
CA LYS A 79 -32.46 12.62 8.80
C LYS A 79 -32.86 13.14 10.18
N ASN A 80 -33.29 14.40 10.22
CA ASN A 80 -34.35 14.92 11.10
C ASN A 80 -34.50 16.45 10.97
N SER A 81 -34.88 16.91 9.77
CA SER A 81 -35.45 18.25 9.62
C SER A 81 -36.51 18.26 8.52
N VAL A 82 -37.55 17.44 8.70
CA VAL A 82 -38.89 17.84 8.28
C VAL A 82 -39.66 17.98 9.59
N ASN A 83 -39.67 19.21 10.09
CA ASN A 83 -40.40 19.59 11.28
C ASN A 83 -41.90 19.43 11.00
N GLU A 84 -42.63 18.91 11.98
CA GLU A 84 -44.08 18.88 12.01
C GLU A 84 -44.63 20.31 11.94
N ASN A 85 -45.58 20.54 11.03
CA ASN A 85 -46.79 21.36 11.22
C ASN A 85 -47.49 21.55 9.88
N ASP A 86 -48.27 20.54 9.47
CA ASP A 86 -49.51 20.80 8.75
C ASP A 86 -50.54 19.74 9.12
N ARG A 87 -51.07 19.90 10.33
CA ARG A 87 -52.32 19.30 10.77
C ARG A 87 -53.34 20.43 10.82
N LEU A 88 -54.43 20.23 10.07
CA LEU A 88 -55.77 20.84 10.24
C LEU A 88 -55.94 22.32 9.87
N ALA A 89 -56.43 22.54 8.65
CA ALA A 89 -57.59 23.40 8.38
C ALA A 89 -58.32 22.90 7.12
#